data_AF-A0A843A1I1-F1
#
_entry.id   AF-A0A843A1I1-F1
#
_cell.length_a   1.000
_cell.length_b   1.000
_cell.length_c   1.000
_cell.angle_alpha   90.00
_cell.angle_beta   90.00
_cell.angle_gamma   90.00
#
_symmetry.space_group_name_H-M   'P 1'
#
loop_
_entity.id
_entity.type
_entity.pdbx_description
1 polymer ?
#
loop_
_entity_poly.entity_id
_entity_poly.type
_entity_poly.pdbx_seq_one_letter_code
_entity_poly.pdbx_strand_id
1 'polypeptide(L)'
;MSEEPHEMKNEVKGLGWKVSLSILVGVGWLVFLVVWLFFYAKKYVWEQNVAIFLMSILVLIGILGVPWTYWALKKQTSVEKEMWKIKGFRWRVGVSIIVAFGVIIFLIYWFWVLAEPYDVYQNLAIFIVSFLIAGGILAAMWAPWGMTHGPEHHPPQDEKKEE
;
A
#
# COMPACT_ATOMS: atom_id res chain seq x y z
N MET A 1 -18.54 -29.63 -11.57
CA MET A 1 -18.14 -28.65 -12.60
C MET A 1 -16.63 -28.70 -12.68
N SER A 2 -16.07 -29.43 -13.64
CA SER A 2 -14.62 -29.58 -13.79
C SER A 2 -14.05 -28.31 -14.41
N GLU A 3 -13.30 -27.52 -13.65
CA GLU A 3 -12.54 -26.40 -14.22
C GLU A 3 -11.64 -26.93 -15.34
N GLU A 4 -11.78 -26.36 -16.54
CA GLU A 4 -11.07 -26.84 -17.71
C GLU A 4 -9.56 -26.56 -17.59
N PRO A 5 -8.69 -27.49 -18.01
CA PRO A 5 -7.23 -27.39 -17.89
C PRO A 5 -6.62 -26.13 -18.55
N HIS A 6 -7.36 -25.48 -19.45
CA HIS A 6 -6.96 -24.22 -20.07
C HIS A 6 -7.03 -23.01 -19.14
N GLU A 7 -7.97 -22.95 -18.19
CA GLU A 7 -8.06 -21.82 -17.24
C GLU A 7 -6.92 -21.84 -16.23
N MET A 8 -6.57 -23.03 -15.73
CA MET A 8 -5.47 -23.25 -14.78
C MET A 8 -4.12 -22.78 -15.36
N LYS A 9 -3.85 -23.06 -16.65
CA LYS A 9 -2.61 -22.65 -17.33
C LYS A 9 -2.48 -21.12 -17.44
N ASN A 10 -3.58 -20.42 -17.67
CA ASN A 10 -3.59 -18.96 -17.79
C ASN A 10 -3.42 -18.28 -16.42
N GLU A 11 -3.93 -18.88 -15.35
CA GLU A 11 -3.71 -18.42 -13.98
C GLU A 11 -2.24 -18.49 -13.56
N VAL A 12 -1.62 -19.66 -13.71
CA VAL A 12 -0.21 -19.88 -13.33
C VAL A 12 0.70 -18.93 -14.10
N LYS A 13 0.43 -18.72 -15.39
CA LYS A 13 1.16 -17.76 -16.22
C LYS A 13 0.94 -16.31 -15.76
N GLY A 14 -0.28 -15.97 -15.36
CA GLY A 14 -0.64 -14.64 -14.86
C GLY A 14 0.04 -14.31 -13.52
N LEU A 15 0.20 -15.29 -12.63
CA LEU A 15 0.90 -15.16 -11.36
C LEU A 15 2.42 -15.12 -11.54
N GLY A 16 2.96 -16.02 -12.38
CA GLY A 16 4.40 -16.17 -12.59
C GLY A 16 5.09 -14.87 -13.03
N TRP A 17 4.52 -14.13 -13.99
CA TRP A 17 5.16 -12.89 -14.45
C TRP A 17 5.18 -11.79 -13.38
N LYS A 18 4.14 -11.70 -12.53
CA LYS A 18 4.07 -10.70 -11.44
C LYS A 18 5.10 -10.99 -10.35
N VAL A 19 5.30 -12.26 -10.03
CA VAL A 19 6.34 -12.70 -9.09
C VAL A 19 7.70 -12.35 -9.66
N SER A 20 7.98 -12.68 -10.93
CA SER A 20 9.22 -12.32 -11.60
C SER A 20 9.44 -10.79 -11.64
N LEU A 21 8.41 -10.00 -11.95
CA LEU A 21 8.48 -8.54 -11.88
C LEU A 21 8.82 -8.06 -10.48
N SER A 22 8.18 -8.62 -9.45
CA SER A 22 8.41 -8.22 -8.04
C SER A 22 9.84 -8.52 -7.59
N ILE A 23 10.38 -9.68 -7.98
CA ILE A 23 11.78 -10.04 -7.72
C ILE A 23 12.72 -9.08 -8.45
N LEU A 24 12.52 -8.85 -9.75
CA LEU A 24 13.38 -8.00 -10.56
C LEU A 24 13.40 -6.55 -10.02
N VAL A 25 12.23 -6.00 -9.72
CA VAL A 25 12.08 -4.66 -9.19
C VAL A 25 12.66 -4.56 -7.78
N GLY A 26 12.44 -5.57 -6.92
CA GLY A 26 13.01 -5.62 -5.58
C GLY A 26 14.54 -5.66 -5.58
N VAL A 27 15.13 -6.54 -6.41
CA VAL A 27 16.59 -6.60 -6.59
C VAL A 27 17.13 -5.30 -7.18
N GLY A 28 16.47 -4.74 -8.20
CA GLY A 28 16.84 -3.46 -8.80
C GLY A 28 16.82 -2.31 -7.79
N TRP A 29 15.81 -2.27 -6.92
CA TRP A 29 15.71 -1.27 -5.85
C TRP A 29 16.83 -1.44 -4.80
N LEU A 30 17.20 -2.67 -4.42
CA LEU A 30 18.34 -2.91 -3.53
C LEU A 30 19.67 -2.47 -4.16
N VAL A 31 19.88 -2.77 -5.45
CA VAL A 31 21.05 -2.29 -6.20
C VAL A 31 21.07 -0.75 -6.22
N PHE A 32 19.93 -0.12 -6.48
CA PHE A 32 19.79 1.33 -6.40
C PHE A 32 20.18 1.86 -5.02
N LEU A 33 19.70 1.26 -3.91
CA LEU A 33 20.06 1.72 -2.57
C LEU A 33 21.56 1.60 -2.28
N VAL A 34 22.19 0.49 -2.67
CA VAL A 34 23.64 0.31 -2.48
C VAL A 34 24.40 1.37 -3.28
N VAL A 35 24.07 1.55 -4.56
CA VAL A 35 24.71 2.57 -5.39
C VAL A 35 24.49 3.96 -4.83
N TRP A 36 23.26 4.28 -4.41
CA TRP A 36 22.91 5.57 -3.83
C TRP A 36 23.71 5.86 -2.56
N LEU A 37 23.65 4.96 -1.58
CA LEU A 37 24.28 5.14 -0.26
C LEU A 37 25.80 5.25 -0.35
N PHE A 38 26.45 4.44 -1.19
CA PHE A 38 27.91 4.44 -1.27
C PHE A 38 28.48 5.57 -2.15
N PHE A 39 27.81 5.93 -3.25
CA PHE A 39 28.40 6.83 -4.24
C PHE A 39 27.77 8.23 -4.27
N TYR A 40 26.50 8.37 -3.89
CA TYR A 40 25.76 9.62 -4.07
C TYR A 40 25.38 10.31 -2.76
N ALA A 41 25.11 9.54 -1.69
CA ALA A 41 24.53 10.08 -0.46
C ALA A 41 25.37 11.19 0.19
N LYS A 42 26.71 11.13 0.09
CA LYS A 42 27.62 12.15 0.65
C LYS A 42 27.47 13.53 0.01
N LYS A 43 26.85 13.64 -1.16
CA LYS A 43 26.61 14.93 -1.85
C LYS A 43 25.38 15.67 -1.34
N TYR A 44 24.59 15.01 -0.50
CA TYR A 44 23.32 15.51 0.01
C TYR A 44 23.38 15.58 1.53
N VAL A 45 22.66 16.53 2.11
CA VAL A 45 22.42 16.54 3.56
C VAL A 45 21.53 15.35 3.96
N TRP A 46 21.49 15.02 5.25
CA TRP A 46 20.82 13.79 5.69
C TRP A 46 19.30 13.83 5.43
N GLU A 47 18.69 15.01 5.51
CA GLU A 47 17.28 15.27 5.20
C GLU A 47 16.97 14.93 3.72
N GLN A 48 17.78 15.45 2.80
CA GLN A 48 17.63 15.17 1.38
C GLN A 48 17.82 13.68 1.07
N ASN A 49 18.74 13.00 1.75
CA ASN A 49 18.88 11.54 1.63
C ASN A 49 17.60 10.80 2.08
N VAL A 50 16.93 11.26 3.15
CA VAL A 50 15.63 10.71 3.58
C VAL A 50 14.56 10.97 2.51
N ALA A 51 14.49 12.17 1.93
CA ALA A 51 13.54 12.48 0.87
C ALA A 51 13.73 11.57 -0.37
N ILE A 52 14.98 11.30 -0.76
CA ILE A 52 15.30 10.43 -1.91
C ILE A 52 14.95 8.98 -1.62
N PHE A 53 15.21 8.52 -0.39
CA PHE A 53 14.78 7.20 0.05
C PHE A 53 13.25 7.05 -0.02
N LEU A 54 12.49 8.02 0.51
CA LEU A 54 11.02 8.03 0.43
C LEU A 54 10.52 8.10 -1.01
N MET A 55 11.14 8.91 -1.87
CA MET A 55 10.83 8.97 -3.29
C MET A 55 11.04 7.62 -3.97
N SER A 56 12.11 6.89 -3.64
CA SER A 56 12.37 5.56 -4.20
C SER A 56 11.30 4.54 -3.78
N ILE A 57 10.80 4.62 -2.54
CA ILE A 57 9.69 3.80 -2.07
C ILE A 57 8.41 4.14 -2.82
N LEU A 58 8.15 5.43 -3.06
CA LEU A 58 6.98 5.88 -3.80
C LEU A 58 6.98 5.32 -5.24
N VAL A 59 8.14 5.35 -5.91
CA VAL A 59 8.34 4.72 -7.22
C VAL A 59 8.12 3.21 -7.15
N LEU A 60 8.67 2.54 -6.14
CA LEU A 60 8.51 1.10 -5.92
C LEU A 60 7.03 0.71 -5.77
N ILE A 61 6.28 1.45 -4.94
CA ILE A 61 4.83 1.27 -4.77
C ILE A 61 4.09 1.51 -6.08
N GLY A 62 4.48 2.52 -6.88
CA GLY A 62 3.87 2.76 -8.19
C GLY A 62 4.05 1.59 -9.16
N ILE A 63 5.28 1.08 -9.27
CA ILE A 63 5.63 -0.02 -10.19
C ILE A 63 4.96 -1.33 -9.78
N LEU A 64 4.98 -1.67 -8.49
CA LEU A 64 4.42 -2.93 -7.99
C LEU A 64 2.91 -2.84 -7.72
N GLY A 65 2.45 -1.71 -7.22
CA GLY A 65 1.07 -1.51 -6.80
C GLY A 65 0.09 -1.63 -7.95
N VAL A 66 0.39 -1.09 -9.14
CA VAL A 66 -0.54 -1.11 -10.27
C VAL A 66 -0.85 -2.54 -10.77
N PRO A 67 0.15 -3.39 -11.11
CA PRO A 67 -0.11 -4.77 -11.54
C PRO A 67 -0.81 -5.62 -10.48
N TRP A 68 -0.44 -5.46 -9.21
CA TRP A 68 -1.02 -6.21 -8.10
C TRP A 68 -2.45 -5.78 -7.80
N THR A 69 -2.72 -4.47 -7.78
CA THR A 69 -4.08 -3.94 -7.57
C THR A 69 -5.01 -4.35 -8.70
N TYR A 70 -4.56 -4.24 -9.96
CA TYR A 70 -5.35 -4.69 -11.11
C TYR A 70 -5.69 -6.18 -11.02
N TRP A 71 -4.72 -7.02 -10.66
CA TRP A 71 -4.95 -8.45 -10.50
C TRP A 71 -5.88 -8.77 -9.32
N ALA A 72 -5.69 -8.11 -8.17
CA ALA A 72 -6.52 -8.29 -6.99
C ALA A 72 -7.99 -7.94 -7.27
N LEU A 73 -8.24 -6.82 -7.98
CA LEU A 73 -9.58 -6.45 -8.41
C LEU A 73 -10.22 -7.47 -9.36
N LYS A 74 -9.42 -8.08 -10.25
CA LYS A 74 -9.91 -9.14 -11.15
C LYS A 74 -10.25 -10.44 -10.41
N LYS A 75 -9.51 -10.76 -9.35
CA LYS A 75 -9.62 -12.02 -8.60
C LYS A 75 -10.46 -11.92 -7.32
N GLN A 76 -11.25 -10.87 -7.23
CA GLN A 76 -12.11 -10.61 -6.09
C GLN A 76 -13.13 -11.73 -5.85
N THR A 77 -13.13 -12.28 -4.64
CA THR A 77 -14.07 -13.31 -4.15
C THR A 77 -15.50 -12.76 -4.08
N SER A 78 -16.51 -13.65 -3.97
CA SER A 78 -17.90 -13.24 -3.78
C SER A 78 -18.07 -12.39 -2.51
N VAL A 79 -17.46 -12.81 -1.40
CA VAL A 79 -17.46 -12.09 -0.12
C VAL A 79 -16.88 -10.69 -0.27
N GLU A 80 -15.70 -10.56 -0.90
CA GLU A 80 -15.11 -9.25 -1.16
C GLU A 80 -16.00 -8.41 -2.07
N LYS A 81 -16.64 -8.97 -3.10
CA LYS A 81 -17.57 -8.21 -3.95
C LYS A 81 -18.75 -7.67 -3.15
N GLU A 82 -19.28 -8.44 -2.20
CA GLU A 82 -20.32 -7.97 -1.29
C GLU A 82 -19.81 -6.84 -0.38
N MET A 83 -18.59 -6.93 0.16
CA MET A 83 -18.00 -5.84 0.95
C MET A 83 -17.92 -4.52 0.16
N TRP A 84 -17.55 -4.60 -1.12
CA TRP A 84 -17.46 -3.42 -1.99
C TRP A 84 -18.82 -2.77 -2.29
N LYS A 85 -19.94 -3.48 -2.07
CA LYS A 85 -21.30 -2.93 -2.19
C LYS A 85 -21.77 -2.24 -0.91
N ILE A 86 -21.14 -2.51 0.24
CA ILE A 86 -21.53 -1.90 1.51
C ILE A 86 -21.39 -0.38 1.43
N LYS A 87 -22.44 0.33 1.87
CA LYS A 87 -22.53 1.78 1.74
C LYS A 87 -21.31 2.45 2.38
N GLY A 88 -20.57 3.15 1.53
CA GLY A 88 -19.42 3.94 1.91
C GLY A 88 -18.09 3.20 2.05
N PHE A 89 -18.02 1.89 1.84
CA PHE A 89 -16.75 1.17 1.87
C PHE A 89 -15.76 1.70 0.81
N ARG A 90 -16.23 1.84 -0.43
CA ARG A 90 -15.42 2.25 -1.59
C ARG A 90 -14.73 3.61 -1.42
N TRP A 91 -15.45 4.63 -0.96
CA TRP A 91 -14.88 5.96 -0.81
C TRP A 91 -13.86 6.01 0.34
N ARG A 92 -14.08 5.24 1.42
CA ARG A 92 -13.12 5.14 2.53
C ARG A 92 -11.82 4.49 2.10
N VAL A 93 -11.89 3.45 1.26
CA VAL A 93 -10.70 2.86 0.62
C VAL A 93 -9.97 3.90 -0.23
N GLY A 94 -10.70 4.63 -1.08
CA GLY A 94 -10.14 5.71 -1.89
C GLY A 94 -9.46 6.80 -1.06
N VAL A 95 -10.10 7.28 0.01
CA VAL A 95 -9.52 8.26 0.94
C VAL A 95 -8.30 7.69 1.66
N SER A 96 -8.32 6.41 2.05
CA SER A 96 -7.16 5.78 2.70
C SER A 96 -5.94 5.75 1.80
N ILE A 97 -6.14 5.44 0.51
CA ILE A 97 -5.09 5.51 -0.51
C ILE A 97 -4.57 6.95 -0.64
N ILE A 98 -5.48 7.93 -0.80
CA ILE A 98 -5.09 9.35 -0.94
C ILE A 98 -4.30 9.84 0.28
N VAL A 99 -4.74 9.50 1.50
CA VAL A 99 -4.06 9.86 2.74
C VAL A 99 -2.67 9.23 2.81
N ALA A 100 -2.55 7.93 2.48
CA ALA A 100 -1.25 7.24 2.49
C ALA A 100 -0.25 7.86 1.51
N PHE A 101 -0.65 8.11 0.27
CA PHE A 101 0.19 8.79 -0.73
C PHE A 101 0.47 10.25 -0.35
N GLY A 102 -0.53 10.94 0.20
CA GLY A 102 -0.43 12.34 0.63
C GLY A 102 0.62 12.54 1.71
N VAL A 103 0.68 11.66 2.72
CA VAL A 103 1.72 11.71 3.77
C VAL A 103 3.10 11.52 3.19
N ILE A 104 3.30 10.53 2.30
CA ILE A 104 4.61 10.27 1.69
C ILE A 104 5.06 11.48 0.86
N ILE A 105 4.16 12.03 0.02
CA ILE A 105 4.46 13.22 -0.81
C ILE A 105 4.78 14.44 0.07
N PHE A 106 4.00 14.67 1.12
CA PHE A 106 4.26 15.71 2.09
C PHE A 106 5.64 15.56 2.74
N LEU A 107 6.00 14.35 3.18
CA LEU A 107 7.29 14.10 3.81
C LEU A 107 8.46 14.26 2.83
N ILE A 108 8.30 13.82 1.58
CA ILE A 108 9.29 14.08 0.53
C ILE A 108 9.52 15.60 0.37
N TYR A 109 8.43 16.36 0.28
CA TYR A 109 8.50 17.82 0.16
C TYR A 109 9.14 18.46 1.41
N TRP A 110 8.73 18.03 2.60
CA TRP A 110 9.29 18.50 3.87
C TRP A 110 10.80 18.29 3.94
N PHE A 111 11.25 17.04 3.77
CA PHE A 111 12.66 16.68 3.88
C PHE A 111 13.53 17.25 2.74
N TRP A 112 12.95 17.52 1.57
CA TRP A 112 13.69 18.11 0.46
C TRP A 112 13.82 19.64 0.55
N VAL A 113 12.75 20.34 0.95
CA VAL A 113 12.65 21.80 0.83
C VAL A 113 12.70 22.51 2.19
N LEU A 114 12.10 21.94 3.23
CA LEU A 114 11.80 22.66 4.47
C LEU A 114 12.65 22.23 5.66
N ALA A 115 13.22 21.03 5.65
CA ALA A 115 13.79 20.40 6.84
C ALA A 115 15.15 20.96 7.30
N GLU A 116 15.94 21.55 6.40
CA GLU A 116 17.34 21.96 6.66
C GLU A 116 17.53 22.95 7.83
N PRO A 117 16.63 23.93 8.07
CA PRO A 117 16.76 24.84 9.21
C PRO A 117 16.44 24.20 10.58
N TYR A 118 15.90 22.98 10.60
CA TYR A 118 15.43 22.32 11.81
C TYR A 118 16.41 21.26 12.29
N ASP A 119 16.50 21.06 13.60
CA ASP A 119 17.31 19.97 14.14
C ASP A 119 16.67 18.58 13.90
N VAL A 120 17.43 17.53 14.18
CA VAL A 120 16.99 16.13 14.00
C VAL A 120 15.74 15.82 14.83
N TYR A 121 15.61 16.33 16.05
CA TYR A 121 14.46 16.07 16.92
C TYR A 121 13.19 16.77 16.42
N GLN A 122 13.32 18.00 15.93
CA GLN A 122 12.24 18.75 15.31
C GLN A 122 11.75 18.06 14.03
N ASN A 123 12.67 17.63 13.17
CA ASN A 123 12.32 16.88 11.95
C ASN A 123 11.66 15.53 12.28
N LEU A 124 12.14 14.83 13.32
CA LEU A 124 11.52 13.61 13.81
C LEU A 124 10.11 13.87 14.38
N ALA A 125 9.91 14.98 15.09
CA ALA A 125 8.59 15.36 15.60
C ALA A 125 7.61 15.59 14.44
N ILE A 126 8.01 16.31 13.38
CA ILE A 126 7.17 16.52 12.19
C ILE A 126 6.84 15.19 11.50
N PHE A 127 7.83 14.31 11.38
CA PHE A 127 7.61 12.95 10.88
C PHE A 127 6.52 12.23 11.69
N ILE A 128 6.67 12.14 13.01
CA ILE A 128 5.69 11.46 13.89
C ILE A 128 4.31 12.12 13.81
N VAL A 129 4.24 13.46 13.88
CA VAL A 129 2.98 14.21 13.82
C VAL A 129 2.25 13.97 12.50
N SER A 130 2.96 13.87 11.38
CA SER A 130 2.32 13.57 10.08
C SER A 130 1.58 12.23 10.08
N PHE A 131 2.17 11.18 10.68
CA PHE A 131 1.53 9.86 10.82
C PHE A 131 0.41 9.87 11.86
N LEU A 132 0.53 10.65 12.94
CA LEU A 132 -0.54 10.80 13.92
C LEU A 132 -1.77 11.49 13.32
N ILE A 133 -1.58 12.55 12.54
CA ILE A 133 -2.68 13.22 11.83
C ILE A 133 -3.34 12.26 10.84
N ALA A 134 -2.56 11.57 10.02
CA ALA A 134 -3.08 10.60 9.06
C ALA A 134 -3.82 9.45 9.75
N GLY A 135 -3.23 8.85 10.79
CA GLY A 135 -3.83 7.81 11.61
C GLY A 135 -5.11 8.29 12.27
N GLY A 136 -5.14 9.51 12.79
CA GLY A 136 -6.34 10.13 13.37
C GLY A 136 -7.47 10.29 12.36
N ILE A 137 -7.17 10.79 11.15
CA ILE A 137 -8.15 10.90 10.06
C ILE A 137 -8.71 9.53 9.68
N LEU A 138 -7.84 8.53 9.51
CA LEU A 138 -8.25 7.18 9.15
C LEU A 138 -9.06 6.53 10.27
N ALA A 139 -8.63 6.66 11.53
CA ALA A 139 -9.34 6.12 12.68
C ALA A 139 -10.73 6.75 12.83
N ALA A 140 -10.83 8.08 12.74
CA ALA A 140 -12.12 8.80 12.79
C ALA A 140 -13.07 8.38 11.65
N MET A 141 -12.51 8.10 10.47
CA MET A 141 -13.30 7.67 9.30
C MET A 141 -13.77 6.21 9.38
N TRP A 142 -12.90 5.31 9.88
CA TRP A 142 -13.16 3.87 9.90
C TRP A 142 -13.85 3.39 11.18
N ALA A 143 -13.56 3.96 12.35
CA ALA A 143 -14.09 3.45 13.62
C ALA A 143 -15.63 3.43 13.69
N PRO A 144 -16.36 4.52 13.32
CA PRO A 144 -17.83 4.48 13.31
C PRO A 144 -18.40 3.45 12.33
N TRP A 145 -17.76 3.29 11.18
CA TRP A 145 -18.20 2.32 10.18
C TRP A 145 -17.96 0.87 10.63
N GLY A 146 -16.80 0.59 11.24
CA GLY A 146 -16.47 -0.73 11.77
C GLY A 146 -17.38 -1.15 12.91
N MET A 147 -17.82 -0.21 13.76
CA MET A 147 -18.79 -0.50 14.83
C MET A 147 -20.20 -0.82 14.29
N THR A 148 -20.59 -0.23 13.16
CA THR A 148 -21.91 -0.45 12.55
C THR A 148 -21.98 -1.68 11.65
N HIS A 149 -20.83 -2.19 11.20
CA HIS A 149 -20.72 -3.32 10.28
C HIS A 149 -19.80 -4.42 10.84
N GLY A 150 -19.67 -4.47 12.17
CA GLY A 150 -18.93 -5.53 12.86
C GLY A 150 -19.59 -6.89 12.62
N PRO A 151 -18.84 -7.99 12.79
CA PRO A 151 -19.33 -9.32 12.47
C PRO A 151 -20.46 -9.72 13.43
N GLU A 152 -21.71 -9.51 13.03
CA GLU A 152 -22.78 -10.39 13.47
C GLU A 152 -22.49 -11.77 12.87
N HIS A 153 -22.08 -12.67 13.75
CA HIS A 153 -21.63 -14.01 13.47
C HIS A 153 -22.79 -14.84 12.89
N HIS A 154 -22.87 -14.96 11.57
CA HIS A 154 -23.59 -16.04 10.92
C HIS A 154 -22.58 -17.00 10.30
N PRO A 155 -22.30 -18.17 10.91
CA PRO A 155 -21.57 -19.22 10.22
C PRO A 155 -22.35 -19.65 8.97
N PRO A 156 -21.67 -20.05 7.88
CA PRO A 156 -22.33 -20.55 6.67
C PRO A 156 -23.22 -21.74 7.04
N GLN A 157 -24.50 -21.72 6.68
CA GLN A 157 -25.42 -22.85 6.81
C GLN A 157 -25.20 -23.90 5.70
N ASP A 158 -23.95 -24.12 5.31
CA ASP A 158 -23.62 -24.95 4.15
C ASP A 158 -23.34 -26.42 4.54
N GLU A 159 -23.45 -26.78 5.82
CA GLU A 159 -23.24 -28.15 6.34
C GLU A 159 -24.53 -28.96 6.56
N LYS A 160 -25.70 -28.53 6.05
CA LYS A 160 -26.98 -29.28 6.19
C LYS A 160 -27.55 -29.78 4.86
N LYS A 161 -26.73 -30.39 4.01
CA LYS A 161 -27.22 -31.07 2.79
C LYS A 161 -26.48 -32.36 2.45
N GLU A 162 -26.22 -33.23 3.42
CA GLU A 162 -25.92 -34.65 3.14
C GLU A 162 -26.51 -35.53 4.27
N GLU A 163 -27.81 -35.80 4.20
CA GLU A 163 -28.47 -36.99 4.77
C GLU A 163 -29.28 -37.68 3.65
#